data_AF-A0A377XMB0-F1
#
_entry.id   AF-A0A377XMB0-F1
#
_cell.length_a   1.000
_cell.length_b   1.000
_cell.length_c   1.000
_cell.angle_alpha   90.00
_cell.angle_beta   90.00
_cell.angle_gamma   90.00
#
_symmetry.space_group_name_H-M   'P 1'
#
loop_
_entity.id
_entity.type
_entity.pdbx_description
1 polymer ?
#
loop_
_entity_poly.entity_id
_entity_poly.type
_entity_poly.pdbx_seq_one_letter_code
_entity_poly.pdbx_strand_id
1 'polypeptide(L)'
;MNLYNDLMSGSFDGYTPDDLKGIESRASNAVSDLMLGVSAIGSLMFWAADSDDYPEESAKADMYSLGAMLGRIGEVARALNDNATNAALLLSISEKEAKGRAGK
;
A
#
# COMPACT_ATOMS: atom_id res chain seq x y z
N MET A 1 -6.33 -18.41 -3.56
CA MET A 1 -5.35 -17.34 -3.82
C MET A 1 -6.12 -16.04 -3.99
N ASN A 2 -5.67 -14.96 -3.37
CA ASN A 2 -6.22 -13.60 -3.51
C ASN A 2 -5.08 -12.64 -3.89
N LEU A 3 -5.41 -11.44 -4.36
CA LEU A 3 -4.42 -10.49 -4.88
C LEU A 3 -3.38 -10.12 -3.80
N TYR A 4 -3.80 -10.03 -2.54
CA TYR A 4 -2.86 -9.88 -1.42
C TYR A 4 -1.76 -10.96 -1.42
N ASN A 5 -2.13 -12.25 -1.51
CA ASN A 5 -1.17 -13.35 -1.50
C ASN A 5 -0.28 -13.36 -2.75
N ASP A 6 -0.79 -12.87 -3.89
CA ASP A 6 -0.01 -12.77 -5.13
C ASP A 6 1.01 -11.61 -5.07
N LEU A 7 0.72 -10.55 -4.30
CA LEU A 7 1.56 -9.38 -4.12
C LEU A 7 2.61 -9.51 -3.02
N MET A 8 2.37 -10.36 -2.02
CA MET A 8 3.38 -10.69 -1.03
C MET A 8 4.48 -11.52 -1.71
N SER A 9 5.53 -10.84 -2.18
CA SER A 9 6.70 -11.49 -2.76
C SER A 9 7.37 -12.40 -1.74
N GLY A 10 7.71 -13.62 -2.17
CA GLY A 10 8.42 -14.60 -1.34
C GLY A 10 9.64 -14.01 -0.64
N SER A 11 9.84 -14.50 0.59
CA SER A 11 10.94 -14.28 1.55
C SER A 11 11.96 -13.16 1.25
N PHE A 12 12.17 -12.27 2.22
CA PHE A 12 13.25 -11.26 2.22
C PHE A 12 14.66 -11.86 2.45
N ASP A 13 14.85 -13.15 2.18
CA ASP A 13 16.13 -13.84 2.35
C ASP A 13 17.20 -13.25 1.43
N GLY A 14 18.36 -12.90 1.99
CA GLY A 14 19.51 -12.38 1.26
C GLY A 14 19.49 -10.87 0.98
N TYR A 15 18.49 -10.14 1.46
CA TYR A 15 18.42 -8.68 1.32
C TYR A 15 19.39 -7.97 2.27
N THR A 16 20.04 -6.90 1.80
CA THR A 16 20.91 -6.07 2.63
C THR A 16 20.09 -5.08 3.47
N PRO A 17 20.66 -4.50 4.55
CA PRO A 17 19.98 -3.46 5.32
C PRO A 17 19.50 -2.26 4.49
N ASP A 18 20.29 -1.85 3.48
CA ASP A 18 19.91 -0.76 2.57
C ASP A 18 18.74 -1.15 1.66
N ASP A 19 18.70 -2.40 1.19
CA ASP A 19 17.56 -2.92 0.40
C ASP A 19 16.28 -2.92 1.24
N LEU A 20 16.35 -3.41 2.48
CA LEU A 20 15.22 -3.46 3.41
C LEU A 20 14.68 -2.05 3.71
N LYS A 21 15.57 -1.09 3.95
CA LYS A 21 15.18 0.32 4.15
C LYS A 21 14.54 0.91 2.90
N GLY A 22 15.07 0.59 1.72
CA GLY A 22 14.47 1.03 0.46
C GLY A 22 13.06 0.46 0.23
N ILE A 23 12.84 -0.81 0.59
CA ILE A 23 11.54 -1.47 0.48
C ILE A 23 10.54 -0.86 1.47
N GLU A 24 10.94 -0.73 2.73
CA GLU A 24 10.12 -0.11 3.78
C GLU A 24 9.62 1.28 3.35
N SER A 25 10.54 2.14 2.91
CA SER A 25 10.19 3.50 2.47
C SER A 25 9.26 3.51 1.26
N ARG A 26 9.56 2.72 0.21
CA ARG A 26 8.71 2.68 -1.00
C ARG A 26 7.32 2.14 -0.70
N ALA A 27 7.23 1.09 0.12
CA ALA A 27 5.95 0.47 0.45
C ALA A 27 5.10 1.38 1.36
N SER A 28 5.71 2.03 2.34
CA SER A 28 5.05 3.02 3.22
C SER A 28 4.54 4.23 2.44
N ASN A 29 5.36 4.79 1.54
CA ASN A 29 4.96 5.89 0.67
C ASN A 29 3.80 5.48 -0.23
N ALA A 30 3.86 4.29 -0.84
CA ALA A 30 2.78 3.80 -1.69
C ALA A 30 1.46 3.63 -0.91
N VAL A 31 1.47 3.14 0.34
CA VAL A 31 0.27 3.10 1.19
C VAL A 31 -0.27 4.52 1.42
N SER A 32 0.61 5.47 1.74
CA SER A 32 0.22 6.86 2.01
C SER A 32 -0.42 7.51 0.78
N ASP A 33 0.19 7.35 -0.40
CA ASP A 33 -0.31 7.86 -1.67
C ASP A 33 -1.67 7.23 -2.04
N LEU A 34 -1.85 5.94 -1.78
CA LEU A 34 -3.15 5.27 -1.95
C LEU A 34 -4.23 5.88 -1.04
N MET A 35 -3.91 6.17 0.22
CA MET A 35 -4.86 6.79 1.15
C MET A 35 -5.22 8.23 0.74
N LEU A 36 -4.25 9.00 0.24
CA LEU A 36 -4.49 10.33 -0.32
C LEU A 36 -5.40 10.25 -1.55
N GLY A 37 -5.13 9.29 -2.46
CA GLY A 37 -5.95 9.06 -3.65
C GLY A 37 -7.39 8.66 -3.32
N VAL A 38 -7.59 7.74 -2.37
CA VAL A 38 -8.94 7.34 -1.89
C VAL A 38 -9.68 8.54 -1.29
N SER A 39 -8.98 9.39 -0.53
CA SER A 39 -9.58 10.60 0.06
C SER A 39 -9.99 11.61 -1.01
N ALA A 40 -9.15 11.83 -2.03
CA ALA A 40 -9.46 12.70 -3.17
C ALA A 40 -10.66 12.18 -3.97
N ILE A 41 -10.74 10.86 -4.21
CA ILE A 41 -11.90 10.22 -4.83
C ILE A 41 -13.17 10.50 -4.02
N GLY A 42 -13.13 10.32 -2.69
CA GLY A 42 -14.28 10.63 -1.82
C GLY A 42 -14.74 12.08 -1.95
N SER A 43 -13.81 13.03 -1.99
CA SER A 43 -14.14 14.44 -2.21
C SER A 43 -14.75 14.70 -3.59
N LEU A 44 -14.22 14.09 -4.65
CA LEU A 44 -14.75 14.25 -6.00
C LEU A 44 -16.16 13.67 -6.11
N MET A 45 -16.37 12.49 -5.54
CA MET A 45 -17.69 11.84 -5.53
C MET A 45 -18.73 12.66 -4.78
N PHE A 46 -18.35 13.31 -3.68
CA PHE A 46 -19.23 14.21 -2.93
C PHE A 46 -19.74 15.36 -3.81
N TRP A 47 -18.85 16.04 -4.51
CA TRP A 47 -19.23 17.16 -5.38
C TRP A 47 -19.93 16.70 -6.66
N ALA A 48 -19.52 15.57 -7.24
CA ALA A 48 -20.12 15.03 -8.45
C ALA A 48 -21.57 14.58 -8.20
N ALA A 49 -21.87 14.02 -7.02
CA ALA A 49 -23.23 13.59 -6.68
C ALA A 49 -24.23 14.75 -6.53
N ASP A 50 -23.76 15.97 -6.27
CA ASP A 50 -24.57 17.19 -6.16
C ASP A 50 -24.65 17.98 -7.50
N SER A 51 -23.99 17.48 -8.54
CA SER A 51 -23.88 18.18 -9.82
C SER A 51 -24.99 17.79 -10.80
N ASP A 52 -25.80 18.77 -11.21
CA ASP A 52 -26.79 18.60 -12.28
C ASP A 52 -26.14 18.26 -13.65
N ASP A 53 -24.88 18.66 -13.85
CA ASP A 53 -24.11 18.39 -15.07
C ASP A 53 -23.50 16.98 -15.13
N TYR A 54 -23.80 16.11 -14.16
CA TYR A 54 -23.28 14.75 -14.13
C TYR A 54 -24.35 13.71 -14.48
N PRO A 55 -24.36 13.19 -15.73
CA PRO A 55 -25.44 12.31 -16.19
C PRO A 55 -25.53 11.01 -15.38
N GLU A 56 -26.75 10.56 -15.07
CA GLU A 56 -26.99 9.36 -14.24
C GLU A 56 -26.31 8.09 -14.79
N GLU A 57 -26.32 7.89 -16.11
CA GLU A 57 -25.64 6.74 -16.74
C GLU A 57 -24.11 6.81 -16.59
N SER A 58 -23.51 8.00 -16.70
CA SER A 58 -22.09 8.22 -16.44
C SER A 58 -21.76 8.00 -14.96
N ALA A 59 -22.57 8.56 -14.06
CA ALA A 59 -22.43 8.38 -12.62
C ALA A 59 -22.46 6.90 -12.24
N LYS A 60 -23.39 6.13 -12.81
CA LYS A 60 -23.51 4.69 -12.58
C LYS A 60 -22.29 3.92 -13.08
N ALA A 61 -21.81 4.20 -14.29
CA ALA A 61 -20.63 3.55 -14.86
C ALA A 61 -19.36 3.83 -14.02
N ASP A 62 -19.21 5.06 -13.55
CA ASP A 62 -18.07 5.46 -12.72
C ASP A 62 -18.16 4.87 -11.31
N MET A 63 -19.36 4.80 -10.71
CA MET A 63 -19.59 4.10 -9.45
C MET A 63 -19.18 2.62 -9.53
N TYR A 64 -19.52 1.92 -10.61
CA TYR A 64 -19.09 0.52 -10.81
C TYR A 64 -17.58 0.41 -10.91
N SER A 65 -16.94 1.30 -11.68
CA SER A 65 -15.49 1.30 -11.87
C SER A 65 -14.75 1.60 -10.57
N LEU A 66 -15.21 2.60 -9.82
CA LEU A 66 -14.67 2.96 -8.50
C LEU A 66 -14.90 1.85 -7.47
N GLY A 67 -16.09 1.24 -7.43
CA GLY A 67 -16.38 0.12 -6.54
C GLY A 67 -15.46 -1.09 -6.82
N ALA A 68 -15.25 -1.42 -8.10
CA ALA A 68 -14.35 -2.49 -8.50
C ALA A 68 -12.87 -2.18 -8.19
N MET A 69 -12.47 -0.91 -8.23
CA MET A 69 -11.14 -0.47 -7.81
C MET A 69 -10.99 -0.57 -6.29
N LEU A 70 -11.93 -0.01 -5.52
CA LEU A 70 -11.92 0.01 -4.05
C LEU A 70 -11.94 -1.41 -3.47
N GLY A 71 -12.66 -2.34 -4.09
CA GLY A 71 -12.66 -3.76 -3.70
C GLY A 71 -11.30 -4.45 -3.84
N ARG A 72 -10.40 -3.92 -4.69
CA ARG A 72 -9.04 -4.45 -4.89
C ARG A 72 -7.98 -3.67 -4.12
N ILE A 73 -8.14 -2.36 -3.99
CA ILE A 73 -7.12 -1.46 -3.42
C ILE A 73 -6.83 -1.75 -1.94
N GLY A 74 -7.82 -2.27 -1.20
CA GLY A 74 -7.63 -2.70 0.18
C GLY A 74 -6.63 -3.86 0.32
N GLU A 75 -6.67 -4.84 -0.59
CA GLU A 75 -5.72 -5.95 -0.60
C GLU A 75 -4.31 -5.47 -0.97
N VAL A 76 -4.19 -4.53 -1.91
CA VAL A 76 -2.91 -3.91 -2.31
C VAL A 76 -2.30 -3.11 -1.15
N ALA A 77 -3.08 -2.22 -0.53
CA ALA A 77 -2.62 -1.40 0.59
C ALA A 77 -2.16 -2.27 1.77
N ARG A 78 -2.89 -3.36 2.06
CA ARG A 78 -2.50 -4.32 3.08
C ARG A 78 -1.17 -5.01 2.75
N ALA A 79 -0.98 -5.50 1.53
CA ALA A 79 0.27 -6.15 1.12
C ALA A 79 1.48 -5.19 1.24
N LEU A 80 1.31 -3.94 0.81
CA LEU A 80 2.36 -2.92 0.94
C LEU A 80 2.68 -2.62 2.41
N ASN A 81 1.67 -2.45 3.26
CA ASN A 81 1.87 -2.22 4.69
C ASN A 81 2.60 -3.38 5.38
N ASP A 82 2.22 -4.61 5.05
CA ASP A 82 2.82 -5.80 5.65
C ASP A 82 4.26 -5.99 5.16
N ASN A 83 4.56 -5.68 3.89
CA ASN A 83 5.93 -5.61 3.37
C ASN A 83 6.78 -4.55 4.10
N ALA A 84 6.24 -3.35 4.34
CA ALA A 84 6.94 -2.31 5.08
C ALA A 84 7.27 -2.76 6.52
N THR A 85 6.28 -3.35 7.19
CA THR A 85 6.42 -3.86 8.57
C THR A 85 7.46 -4.97 8.65
N ASN A 86 7.43 -5.92 7.71
CA ASN A 86 8.38 -7.02 7.68
C ASN A 86 9.82 -6.54 7.39
N ALA A 87 9.98 -5.60 6.45
CA ALA A 87 11.29 -5.01 6.15
C ALA A 87 11.86 -4.25 7.36
N ALA A 88 11.03 -3.46 8.05
CA ALA A 88 11.42 -2.76 9.27
C ALA A 88 11.85 -3.73 10.40
N LEU A 89 11.12 -4.83 10.57
CA LEU A 89 11.46 -5.87 11.55
C LEU A 89 12.83 -6.48 11.26
N LEU A 90 13.08 -6.89 10.01
CA LEU A 90 14.35 -7.50 9.61
C LEU A 90 15.53 -6.53 9.73
N LEU A 91 15.34 -5.26 9.37
CA LEU A 91 16.34 -4.22 9.60
C LEU A 91 16.70 -4.12 11.08
N SER A 92 15.69 -4.08 11.97
CA SER A 92 15.92 -4.00 13.42
C SER A 92 16.68 -5.21 13.99
N ILE A 93 16.49 -6.39 13.41
CA ILE A 93 17.22 -7.61 13.78
C ILE A 93 18.68 -7.47 13.33
N SER A 94 18.91 -7.05 12.08
CA SER A 94 20.27 -6.87 11.53
C SER A 94 21.11 -5.86 12.35
N GLU A 95 20.50 -4.75 12.79
CA GLU A 95 21.17 -3.75 13.61
C GLU A 95 21.54 -4.28 15.01
N LYS A 96 20.66 -5.07 15.63
CA LYS A 96 20.91 -5.71 16.93
C LYS A 96 22.06 -6.72 16.82
N GLU A 97 22.08 -7.53 15.76
CA GLU A 97 23.16 -8.48 15.51
C GLU A 97 24.51 -7.80 15.29
N ALA A 98 24.55 -6.72 14.50
CA ALA A 98 25.76 -5.94 14.25
C ALA A 98 26.33 -5.35 15.56
N LYS A 99 25.48 -4.79 16.42
CA LYS A 99 25.88 -4.25 17.74
C LYS A 99 26.40 -5.35 18.67
N GLY A 100 25.77 -6.52 18.68
CA GLY A 100 26.21 -7.66 19.48
C GLY A 100 27.57 -8.21 19.06
N ARG A 101 27.92 -8.12 17.77
CA ARG A 101 29.25 -8.51 17.25
C ARG A 101 30.34 -7.50 17.58
N ALA A 102 30.02 -6.20 17.60
CA ALA A 102 30.99 -5.13 17.88
C ALA A 102 31.37 -5.01 19.37
N GLY A 103 30.57 -5.58 20.28
CA GLY A 103 30.83 -5.59 21.73
C GLY A 103 31.58 -6.82 22.26
N LYS A 104 32.01 -7.73 21.37
CA LYS A 104 32.83 -8.91 21.68
C LYS A 104 34.28 -8.68 21.27
#